data_AF-A0A4Q1Q7Y7-F1
#
_entry.id   AF-A0A4Q1Q7Y7-F1
#
_cell.length_a   1.000
_cell.length_b   1.000
_cell.length_c   1.000
_cell.angle_alpha   90.00
_cell.angle_beta   90.00
_cell.angle_gamma   90.00
#
_symmetry.space_group_name_H-M   'P 1'
#
loop_
_entity.id
_entity.type
_entity.pdbx_description
1 polymer ?
#
loop_
_entity_poly.entity_id
_entity_poly.type
_entity_poly.pdbx_seq_one_letter_code
_entity_poly.pdbx_strand_id
1 'polypeptide(L)' 'MADFETCMRNPAGSFHEPEDVMNRTDFSKEQKLKILKQWRYDEYETEVADQENMGADKPDKLGEINNLILQLEE' A
#
# COMPACT_ATOMS: atom_id res chain seq x y z
N MET A 1 12.06 16.60 -0.54
CA MET A 1 11.26 15.91 0.49
C MET A 1 10.12 15.21 -0.22
N ALA A 2 9.80 13.97 0.13
CA ALA A 2 8.53 13.37 -0.29
C ALA A 2 7.51 13.71 0.79
N ASP A 3 6.56 14.59 0.46
CA ASP A 3 5.52 15.01 1.39
C ASP A 3 4.51 13.88 1.60
N PHE A 4 4.03 13.73 2.84
CA PHE A 4 3.01 12.74 3.21
C PHE A 4 1.81 12.78 2.25
N GLU A 5 1.37 13.97 1.82
CA GLU A 5 0.27 14.14 0.88
C GLU A 5 0.56 13.51 -0.50
N THR A 6 1.80 13.57 -0.98
CA THR A 6 2.19 12.95 -2.26
C THR A 6 2.20 11.43 -2.13
N CYS A 7 2.77 10.93 -1.03
CA CYS A 7 2.75 9.52 -0.68
C CYS A 7 1.32 8.99 -0.52
N MET A 8 0.40 9.79 0.02
CA MET A 8 -1.00 9.43 0.18
C MET A 8 -1.79 9.53 -1.13
N ARG A 9 -1.30 10.28 -2.13
CA ARG A 9 -1.96 10.37 -3.43
C ARG A 9 -1.60 9.20 -4.35
N ASN A 10 -0.35 8.79 -4.33
CA ASN A 10 0.12 7.62 -5.07
C ASN A 10 1.23 6.89 -4.28
N PRO A 11 0.84 6.02 -3.33
CA PRO A 11 1.79 5.26 -2.54
C PRO A 11 2.58 4.26 -3.40
N ALA A 12 1.92 3.55 -4.33
CA ALA A 12 2.57 2.63 -5.26
C ALA A 12 3.60 3.28 -6.18
N GLY A 13 3.40 4.57 -6.52
CA GLY A 13 4.37 5.35 -7.29
C GLY A 13 5.51 5.94 -6.46
N SER A 14 5.32 6.05 -5.14
CA SER A 14 6.31 6.62 -4.21
C SER A 14 7.18 5.54 -3.55
N PHE A 15 6.63 4.34 -3.41
CA PHE A 15 7.23 3.20 -2.72
C PHE A 15 7.12 1.97 -3.62
N HIS A 16 8.19 1.18 -3.68
CA HIS A 16 8.20 -0.04 -4.48
C HIS A 16 7.45 -1.18 -3.76
N GLU A 17 7.58 -1.21 -2.44
CA GLU A 17 7.07 -2.29 -1.57
C GLU A 17 6.38 -1.67 -0.34
N PRO A 18 5.32 -2.30 0.18
CA PRO A 18 4.60 -1.78 1.34
C PRO A 18 5.44 -1.80 2.61
N GLU A 19 6.45 -2.67 2.68
CA GLU A 19 7.47 -2.67 3.74
C GLU A 19 8.30 -1.37 3.77
N ASP A 20 8.47 -0.67 2.65
CA ASP A 20 9.22 0.59 2.61
C ASP A 20 8.53 1.68 3.46
N VAL A 21 7.20 1.66 3.51
CA VAL A 21 6.39 2.53 4.38
C VAL A 21 6.65 2.22 5.85
N MET A 22 6.89 0.95 6.19
CA MET A 22 7.23 0.55 7.56
C MET A 22 8.65 0.97 7.93
N ASN A 23 9.59 0.90 7.00
CA ASN A 23 10.98 1.33 7.19
C ASN A 23 11.16 2.85 7.28
N ARG A 24 10.18 3.63 6.79
CA ARG A 24 10.20 5.10 6.95
C ARG A 24 10.12 5.51 8.42
N THR A 25 11.14 6.22 8.89
CA THR A 25 11.14 6.88 10.21
C THR A 25 10.45 8.23 10.20
N ASP A 26 10.24 8.81 9.01
CA ASP A 26 9.60 10.12 8.81
C ASP A 26 8.08 10.10 9.03
N PHE A 27 7.46 8.91 9.14
CA PHE A 27 6.02 8.77 9.34
C PHE A 27 5.68 8.18 10.70
N SER A 28 4.66 8.76 11.34
CA SER A 28 4.03 8.18 12.52
C SER A 28 3.24 6.92 12.18
N LYS A 29 2.99 6.07 13.17
CA LYS A 29 2.17 4.84 13.06
C LYS A 29 0.84 5.10 12.31
N GLU A 30 0.12 6.16 12.67
CA GLU A 30 -1.12 6.57 11.99
C GLU A 30 -0.93 7.01 10.52
N GLN A 31 0.18 7.68 10.21
CA GLN A 31 0.48 8.10 8.83
C GLN A 31 0.80 6.88 7.96
N LYS A 32 1.61 5.95 8.47
CA LYS A 32 1.92 4.68 7.79
C LYS A 32 0.63 3.91 7.51
N LEU A 33 -0.26 3.84 8.50
CA LEU A 33 -1.55 3.20 8.38
C LEU A 33 -2.40 3.83 7.26
N LYS A 34 -2.45 5.16 7.18
CA LYS A 34 -3.18 5.87 6.11
C LYS A 34 -2.60 5.58 4.72
N ILE A 35 -1.27 5.60 4.59
CA ILE A 35 -0.58 5.31 3.33
C ILE A 35 -0.87 3.88 2.89
N LEU A 36 -0.72 2.90 3.78
CA LEU A 36 -0.97 1.48 3.48
C LEU A 36 -2.45 1.22 3.15
N LYS A 37 -3.38 1.81 3.90
CA LYS A 37 -4.83 1.72 3.60
C LYS A 37 -5.13 2.25 2.21
N GLN A 38 -4.58 3.41 1.84
CA GLN A 38 -4.75 3.97 0.50
C GLN A 38 -4.14 3.05 -0.57
N TRP A 39 -2.93 2.54 -0.34
CA TRP A 39 -2.25 1.65 -1.28
C TRP A 39 -3.05 0.38 -1.54
N ARG A 40 -3.64 -0.20 -0.50
CA ARG A 40 -4.55 -1.34 -0.64
C ARG A 40 -5.71 -1.04 -1.59
N TYR A 41 -6.30 0.16 -1.51
CA TYR A 41 -7.38 0.53 -2.44
C TYR A 41 -6.85 0.69 -3.87
N ASP A 42 -5.72 1.35 -4.04
CA ASP A 42 -5.10 1.59 -5.35
C ASP A 42 -4.68 0.29 -6.06
N GLU A 43 -4.06 -0.65 -5.33
CA GLU A 43 -3.74 -1.99 -5.86
C GLU A 43 -5.00 -2.79 -6.12
N TYR A 44 -6.02 -2.73 -5.25
CA TYR A 44 -7.26 -3.44 -5.49
C TYR A 44 -7.97 -2.94 -6.76
N GLU A 45 -8.01 -1.62 -7.00
CA GLU A 45 -8.58 -1.06 -8.23
C GLU A 45 -7.73 -1.41 -9.47
N THR A 46 -6.40 -1.37 -9.34
CA THR A 46 -5.46 -1.74 -10.42
C THR A 46 -5.53 -3.24 -10.75
N GLU A 47 -5.59 -4.10 -9.73
CA GLU A 47 -5.74 -5.54 -9.89
C GLU A 47 -7.11 -5.89 -10.47
N VAL A 48 -8.21 -5.26 -10.02
CA VAL A 48 -9.54 -5.47 -10.60
C VAL A 48 -9.59 -5.06 -12.07
N ALA A 49 -8.95 -3.95 -12.44
CA ALA A 49 -8.86 -3.51 -13.83
C ALA A 49 -8.11 -4.51 -14.73
N ASP A 50 -7.10 -5.22 -14.20
CA ASP A 50 -6.34 -6.22 -14.93
C ASP A 50 -7.00 -7.62 -14.88
N GLN A 51 -7.71 -7.93 -13.79
CA GLN A 51 -8.33 -9.24 -13.54
C GLN A 51 -9.60 -9.48 -14.38
N GLU A 52 -10.17 -8.46 -15.02
CA GLU A 52 -11.17 -8.66 -16.08
C GLU A 52 -10.60 -9.37 -17.33
N ASN A 53 -9.28 -9.57 -17.43
CA ASN A 53 -8.64 -10.24 -18.58
C ASN A 53 -8.17 -11.69 -18.37
N MET A 54 -8.76 -12.42 -17.41
CA MET A 54 -8.52 -13.85 -17.09
C MET A 54 -7.52 -14.11 -15.96
N GLY A 55 -8.01 -14.80 -14.92
CA GLY A 55 -7.31 -15.95 -14.32
C GLY A 55 -6.14 -15.65 -13.39
N ALA A 56 -6.48 -15.31 -12.14
CA ALA A 56 -5.86 -15.79 -10.90
C ALA A 56 -4.48 -16.47 -11.02
N ASP A 57 -3.41 -15.68 -10.88
CA ASP A 57 -2.13 -16.05 -10.25
C ASP A 57 -1.32 -14.75 -10.07
N LYS A 58 -1.85 -13.79 -9.30
CA LYS A 58 -1.09 -12.59 -8.96
C LYS A 58 -0.53 -12.69 -7.56
N PRO A 59 0.71 -12.20 -7.35
CA PRO A 59 1.34 -12.17 -6.04
C PRO A 59 0.43 -11.40 -5.08
N ASP A 60 0.25 -11.94 -3.88
CA ASP A 60 -0.68 -11.46 -2.84
C ASP A 60 -0.18 -10.15 -2.19
N LYS A 61 0.08 -9.11 -3.02
CA LYS A 61 0.50 -7.77 -2.59
C LYS A 61 -0.53 -7.16 -1.66
N LEU A 62 -1.82 -7.36 -1.95
CA LEU A 62 -2.91 -6.96 -1.06
C LEU A 62 -2.83 -7.64 0.31
N GLY A 63 -2.47 -8.93 0.37
CA GLY A 63 -2.25 -9.66 1.61
C GLY A 63 -1.09 -9.10 2.42
N GLU A 64 0.03 -8.78 1.77
CA GLU A 64 1.16 -8.13 2.44
C GLU A 64 0.78 -6.76 3.01
N ILE A 65 0.11 -5.92 2.22
CA ILE A 65 -0.37 -4.61 2.68
C ILE A 65 -1.32 -4.77 3.89
N ASN A 66 -2.26 -5.72 3.83
CA ASN A 66 -3.18 -5.99 4.94
C ASN A 66 -2.43 -6.43 6.21
N ASN A 67 -1.43 -7.31 6.07
CA ASN A 67 -0.65 -7.78 7.21
C ASN A 67 0.08 -6.62 7.91
N LEU A 68 0.69 -5.72 7.14
CA LEU A 68 1.38 -4.54 7.67
C LEU A 68 0.41 -3.55 8.34
N ILE A 69 -0.80 -3.38 7.78
CA ILE A 69 -1.87 -2.59 8.42
C ILE A 69 -2.25 -3.19 9.77
N LEU A 70 -2.46 -4.50 9.83
CA LEU A 70 -2.76 -5.23 11.08
C LEU A 70 -1.67 -5.02 12.13
N GLN A 71 -0.39 -5.13 11.76
CA GLN A 71 0.73 -4.87 12.66
C GLN A 71 0.77 -3.42 13.17
N LEU A 72 0.22 -2.47 12.42
CA LEU A 72 0.09 -1.06 12.84
C LEU A 72 -1.21 -0.76 13.58
N GLU A 73 -2.20 -1.66 13.64
CA GLU A 73 -3.39 -1.48 14.49
C GLU A 73 -3.27 -2.24 15.83
N GLU A 74 -2.38 -3.22 15.89
CA GLU A 74 -1.98 -3.95 17.13
C GLU A 74 -1.14 -3.07 18.08
#